data_AF-A0A9Q4L389-F1
#
_entry.id   AF-A0A9Q4L389-F1
#
_cell.length_a   1.000
_cell.length_b   1.000
_cell.length_c   1.000
_cell.angle_alpha   90.00
_cell.angle_beta   90.00
_cell.angle_gamma   90.00
#
_symmetry.space_group_name_H-M   'P 1'
#
loop_
_entity.id
_entity.type
_entity.pdbx_description
1 polymer ?
#
loop_
_entity_poly.entity_id
_entity_poly.type
_entity_poly.pdbx_seq_one_letter_code
_entity_poly.pdbx_strand_id
1 'polypeptide(L)' 'MAGSRVTESKRCPDCGAVLPLRDPIVGWWLCDDCEGAVDENGDRVT' A
#
# COMPACT_ATOMS: atom_id res chain seq x y z
N MET A 1 18.67 -18.34 -1.76
CA MET A 1 18.34 -17.45 -0.63
C MET A 1 16.98 -16.85 -0.93
N ALA A 2 15.92 -17.31 -0.26
CA ALA A 2 14.58 -16.75 -0.47
C ALA A 2 14.59 -15.34 0.11
N GLY A 3 14.52 -14.33 -0.78
CA GLY A 3 14.43 -12.94 -0.38
C GLY A 3 13.13 -12.73 0.36
N SER A 4 13.19 -12.68 1.68
CA SER A 4 12.14 -12.14 2.53
C SER A 4 12.04 -10.65 2.21
N ARG A 5 11.35 -10.31 1.12
CA ARG A 5 10.78 -8.98 0.95
C ARG A 5 9.74 -8.88 2.05
N VAL A 6 10.16 -8.34 3.19
CA VAL A 6 9.27 -7.88 4.24
C VAL A 6 8.25 -7.04 3.51
N THR A 7 7.07 -7.62 3.29
CA THR A 7 6.00 -6.88 2.69
C THR A 7 5.47 -6.07 3.83
N GLU A 8 6.01 -4.87 3.99
CA GLU A 8 5.45 -3.90 4.91
C GLU A 8 4.03 -3.62 4.42
N SER A 9 3.07 -4.30 5.04
CA SER A 9 1.65 -4.02 4.91
C SER A 9 1.47 -2.59 5.41
N LYS A 10 1.46 -1.63 4.47
CA LYS A 10 1.23 -0.23 4.77
C LYS A 10 -0.17 -0.04 5.32
N ARG A 11 -0.39 1.09 5.99
CA ARG A 11 -1.74 1.49 6.41
C ARG A 11 -2.21 2.66 5.59
N CYS A 12 -3.50 2.70 5.29
CA CYS A 12 -4.14 3.85 4.70
C CYS A 12 -4.02 5.04 5.66
N PRO A 13 -3.56 6.22 5.22
CA PRO A 13 -3.49 7.40 6.07
C PRO A 13 -4.87 7.96 6.43
N ASP A 14 -5.92 7.62 5.68
CA ASP A 14 -7.27 8.17 5.85
C ASP A 14 -8.09 7.37 6.87
N CYS A 15 -8.21 6.06 6.66
CA CYS A 15 -9.00 5.18 7.53
C CYS A 15 -8.16 4.31 8.49
N GLY A 16 -6.83 4.26 8.31
CA GLY A 16 -5.94 3.40 9.11
C GLY A 16 -5.99 1.91 8.75
N ALA A 17 -6.75 1.51 7.72
CA ALA A 17 -6.86 0.14 7.26
C ALA A 17 -5.52 -0.40 6.75
N VAL A 18 -5.28 -1.70 6.92
CA VAL A 18 -4.07 -2.35 6.40
C VAL A 18 -4.23 -2.54 4.90
N LEU A 19 -3.35 -1.92 4.13
CA LEU A 19 -3.29 -2.02 2.70
C LEU A 19 -2.74 -3.40 2.29
N PRO A 20 -3.28 -3.98 1.21
CA PRO A 20 -2.82 -5.26 0.69
C PRO A 20 -1.37 -5.16 0.18
N LEU A 21 -0.78 -6.29 -0.20
CA LEU A 21 0.58 -6.32 -0.74
C LEU A 21 0.71 -5.36 -1.94
N ARG A 22 1.79 -4.55 -1.99
CA ARG A 22 2.05 -3.64 -3.12
C ARG A 22 2.07 -4.41 -4.42
N ASP A 23 1.24 -3.99 -5.37
CA ASP A 23 1.25 -4.57 -6.71
C ASP A 23 2.49 -4.08 -7.47
N PRO A 24 3.40 -4.96 -7.92
CA PRO A 24 4.66 -4.55 -8.55
C PRO A 24 4.48 -3.89 -9.91
N ILE A 25 3.29 -4.00 -10.52
CA ILE A 25 2.95 -3.39 -11.81
C ILE A 25 2.52 -1.94 -11.60
N VAL A 26 1.75 -1.67 -10.55
CA VAL A 26 1.06 -0.40 -10.36
C VAL A 26 1.90 0.57 -9.53
N GLY A 27 2.78 0.05 -8.67
CA GLY A 27 3.73 0.87 -7.91
C GLY A 27 3.14 1.62 -6.72
N TRP A 28 1.82 1.62 -6.55
CA TRP A 28 1.10 2.15 -5.39
C TRP A 28 0.18 1.10 -4.76
N TRP A 29 -0.21 1.32 -3.52
CA TRP A 29 -1.18 0.51 -2.78
C TRP A 29 -2.58 1.07 -3.00
N LEU A 30 -3.58 0.21 -3.12
CA LEU A 30 -4.99 0.62 -3.16
C LEU A 30 -5.65 0.25 -1.84
N CYS A 31 -6.29 1.24 -1.22
CA CYS A 31 -7.16 1.00 -0.07
C CYS A 31 -8.53 0.56 -0.59
N ASP A 32 -8.99 -0.62 -0.19
CA ASP A 32 -10.32 -1.12 -0.55
C ASP A 32 -11.43 -0.28 0.11
N ASP A 33 -11.18 0.20 1.33
CA ASP A 33 -12.16 0.97 2.12
C ASP A 33 -12.37 2.41 1.61
N CYS A 34 -11.28 3.10 1.23
CA CYS A 34 -11.32 4.48 0.74
C CYS A 34 -11.27 4.57 -0.78
N GLU A 35 -11.12 3.44 -1.48
CA GLU A 35 -10.84 3.34 -2.93
C GLU A 35 -9.68 4.26 -3.37
N GLY A 36 -8.75 4.54 -2.44
CA GLY A 36 -7.69 5.53 -2.58
C GLY A 36 -6.34 4.89 -2.85
N ALA A 37 -5.59 5.45 -3.81
CA ALA A 37 -4.21 5.05 -4.06
C ALA A 37 -3.25 5.72 -3.04
N VAL A 38 -2.30 4.95 -2.53
CA VAL A 38 -1.29 5.36 -1.55
C VAL A 38 0.08 5.01 -2.09
N ASP A 39 1.01 5.95 -2.03
CA ASP A 39 2.35 5.79 -2.60
C ASP A 39 3.34 5.08 -1.65
N GLU A 40 4.60 4.94 -2.08
CA GLU A 40 5.68 4.34 -1.30
C GLU A 40 6.18 5.17 -0.13
N ASN A 41 5.81 6.43 -0.02
CA ASN A 41 6.00 7.27 1.16
C ASN A 41 4.83 7.12 2.16
N GLY A 42 3.63 6.80 1.66
CA GLY A 42 2.44 6.56 2.48
C GLY A 42 1.44 7.69 2.37
N ASP A 43 1.70 8.58 1.42
CA ASP A 43 0.85 9.69 1.06
C ASP A 43 -0.17 9.24 0.03
N ARG A 44 -1.31 9.92 0.00
CA ARG A 44 -2.36 9.65 -0.96
C ARG A 44 -1.93 10.18 -2.34
N VAL A 45 -2.00 9.31 -3.35
CA VAL A 45 -1.89 9.73 -4.74
C VAL A 45 -3.26 10.26 -5.15
N THR A 46 -3.34 11.56 -5.44
CA THR A 46 -4.56 12.24 -5.91
C THR A 46 -4.78 12.07 -7.40
#